data_AF-A0AA51UEB0-F1
#
_entry.id   AF-A0AA51UEB0-F1
#
_cell.length_a   1.000
_cell.length_b   1.000
_cell.length_c   1.000
_cell.angle_alpha   90.00
_cell.angle_beta   90.00
_cell.angle_gamma   90.00
#
_symmetry.space_group_name_H-M   'P 1'
#
loop_
_entity.id
_entity.type
_entity.pdbx_description
1 polymer ?
#
loop_
_entity_poly.entity_id
_entity_poly.type
_entity_poly.pdbx_seq_one_letter_code
_entity_poly.pdbx_strand_id
1 'polypeptide(L)'
;MLKLRFHGRGGQGAKVASRITGTAAFLEGCHVQDFPLYGAERRGAPISAFTRISRGTIMERGVIPNPDITIVMDQTLLSDPQAEPLAGLKKNGVVFINTPDSPAQVKDEYNIDAQVVTLDITNIGLDMLGSPIISTLAGAVASRIVGIGEESLKNAVEKELSKIITDQKLIAKNIEAAIYCFRTLELLKIKTIQTTQRQDSVIRMPFEPAKISTPSINTTASSLLKRTGNWRLFKPFWDHDVCTKCMICVTRCPEGCISLNEQGFPVADYEHCKGCMICAEECPKKGIKAVRESGSDSVEVMGT
;
A
#
# COMPACT_ATOMS: atom_id res chain seq x y z
N MET A 1 -21.02 -5.21 12.46
CA MET A 1 -20.15 -5.47 11.30
C MET A 1 -18.94 -4.55 11.40
N LEU A 2 -17.74 -5.10 11.27
CA LEU A 2 -16.47 -4.39 11.27
C LEU A 2 -16.04 -4.10 9.83
N LYS A 3 -15.54 -2.89 9.57
CA LYS A 3 -15.17 -2.42 8.23
C LYS A 3 -13.71 -1.98 8.18
N LEU A 4 -12.91 -2.68 7.39
CA LEU A 4 -11.48 -2.43 7.22
C LEU A 4 -11.22 -1.83 5.84
N ARG A 5 -10.30 -0.87 5.78
CA ARG A 5 -9.77 -0.31 4.53
C ARG A 5 -8.25 -0.40 4.51
N PHE A 6 -7.72 -1.05 3.50
CA PHE A 6 -6.28 -1.18 3.25
C PHE A 6 -5.89 -0.16 2.21
N HIS A 7 -4.79 0.53 2.44
CA HIS A 7 -4.15 1.45 1.52
C HIS A 7 -2.72 1.01 1.31
N GLY A 8 -2.32 0.84 0.06
CA GLY A 8 -0.96 0.45 -0.28
C GLY A 8 -0.56 1.01 -1.64
N ARG A 9 0.67 0.75 -2.05
CA ARG A 9 1.17 1.06 -3.39
C ARG A 9 1.00 -0.17 -4.29
N GLY A 10 0.72 0.05 -5.57
CA GLY A 10 0.59 -1.01 -6.57
C GLY A 10 1.82 -1.92 -6.55
N GLY A 11 1.64 -3.21 -6.29
CA GLY A 11 2.73 -4.18 -6.13
C GLY A 11 3.04 -4.59 -4.68
N GLN A 12 2.59 -3.85 -3.67
CA GLN A 12 2.76 -4.24 -2.25
C GLN A 12 1.76 -5.31 -1.78
N GLY A 13 0.72 -5.60 -2.58
CA GLY A 13 -0.23 -6.68 -2.32
C GLY A 13 -1.33 -6.34 -1.31
N ALA A 14 -1.83 -5.11 -1.28
CA ALA A 14 -2.96 -4.71 -0.40
C ALA A 14 -4.22 -5.58 -0.59
N LYS A 15 -4.52 -6.01 -1.82
CA LYS A 15 -5.59 -6.98 -2.11
C LYS A 15 -5.35 -8.31 -1.38
N VAL A 16 -4.11 -8.81 -1.41
CA VAL A 16 -3.74 -10.07 -0.78
C VAL A 16 -3.81 -9.94 0.74
N ALA A 17 -3.34 -8.83 1.31
CA ALA A 17 -3.49 -8.54 2.74
C ALA A 17 -4.96 -8.54 3.18
N SER A 18 -5.82 -7.80 2.46
CA SER A 18 -7.27 -7.76 2.68
C SER A 18 -7.92 -9.13 2.62
N ARG A 19 -7.50 -9.95 1.65
CA ARG A 19 -7.97 -11.33 1.47
C ARG A 19 -7.51 -12.27 2.58
N ILE A 20 -6.25 -12.18 3.01
CA ILE A 20 -5.73 -12.99 4.12
C ILE A 20 -6.54 -12.71 5.39
N THR A 21 -6.74 -11.43 5.74
CA THR A 21 -7.57 -11.05 6.90
C THR A 21 -9.01 -11.55 6.76
N GLY A 22 -9.57 -11.48 5.55
CA GLY A 22 -10.88 -12.01 5.26
C GLY A 22 -10.98 -13.53 5.43
N THR A 23 -10.06 -14.28 4.83
CA THR A 23 -10.01 -15.74 4.95
C THR A 23 -9.78 -16.16 6.41
N ALA A 24 -8.93 -15.46 7.15
CA ALA A 24 -8.69 -15.75 8.57
C ALA A 24 -9.97 -15.56 9.41
N ALA A 25 -10.72 -14.48 9.20
CA ALA A 25 -11.99 -14.26 9.89
C ALA A 25 -13.07 -15.27 9.48
N PHE A 26 -13.07 -15.70 8.21
CA PHE A 26 -13.98 -16.74 7.73
C PHE A 26 -13.74 -18.08 8.42
N LEU A 27 -12.47 -18.44 8.67
CA LEU A 27 -12.11 -19.65 9.41
C LEU A 27 -12.57 -19.60 10.88
N GLU A 28 -12.81 -18.42 11.44
CA GLU A 28 -13.43 -18.24 12.76
C GLU A 28 -14.97 -18.26 12.75
N GLY A 29 -15.57 -18.57 11.60
CA GLY A 29 -17.03 -18.65 11.45
C GLY A 29 -17.71 -17.29 11.21
N CYS A 30 -16.96 -16.24 10.85
CA CYS A 30 -17.56 -14.96 10.45
C CYS A 30 -18.04 -14.99 8.99
N HIS A 31 -19.06 -14.19 8.70
CA HIS A 31 -19.38 -13.75 7.34
C HIS A 31 -18.41 -12.65 6.92
N VAL A 32 -17.84 -12.79 5.72
CA VAL A 32 -16.78 -11.92 5.22
C VAL A 32 -17.03 -11.47 3.79
N GLN A 33 -16.61 -10.25 3.48
CA GLN A 33 -16.51 -9.75 2.13
C GLN A 33 -15.17 -9.01 1.96
N ASP A 34 -14.26 -9.53 1.13
CA ASP A 34 -13.03 -8.84 0.71
C ASP A 34 -13.09 -8.44 -0.77
N PHE A 35 -12.65 -7.23 -1.11
CA PHE A 35 -12.57 -6.78 -2.50
C PHE A 35 -11.60 -5.59 -2.65
N PRO A 36 -10.89 -5.50 -3.78
CA PRO A 36 -10.11 -4.32 -4.14
C PRO A 36 -10.96 -3.26 -4.85
N LEU A 37 -10.48 -2.01 -4.84
CA LEU A 37 -10.83 -1.02 -5.85
C LEU A 37 -9.71 -0.97 -6.88
N TYR A 38 -10.07 -1.22 -8.13
CA TYR A 38 -9.18 -1.07 -9.28
C TYR A 38 -9.72 0.02 -10.21
N GLY A 39 -8.81 0.84 -10.69
CA GLY A 39 -8.91 1.76 -11.82
C GLY A 39 -7.78 1.47 -12.81
N ALA A 40 -7.15 2.53 -13.33
CA ALA A 40 -6.06 2.43 -14.32
C ALA A 40 -4.66 2.31 -13.68
N GLU A 41 -4.59 1.93 -12.40
CA GLU A 41 -3.36 1.99 -11.60
C GLU A 41 -2.29 1.00 -12.08
N ARG A 42 -1.04 1.45 -12.04
CA ARG A 42 0.16 0.63 -12.34
C ARG A 42 0.94 0.39 -11.04
N ARG A 43 2.09 -0.30 -11.12
CA ARG A 43 3.01 -0.41 -9.97
C ARG A 43 3.34 0.98 -9.41
N GLY A 44 3.33 1.11 -8.08
CA GLY A 44 3.55 2.35 -7.34
C GLY A 44 2.32 3.24 -7.14
N ALA A 45 1.26 3.10 -7.94
CA ALA A 45 0.06 3.91 -7.76
C ALA A 45 -0.64 3.61 -6.42
N PRO A 46 -1.32 4.58 -5.79
CA PRO A 46 -2.13 4.32 -4.61
C PRO A 46 -3.25 3.33 -4.95
N ILE A 47 -3.40 2.28 -4.14
CA ILE A 47 -4.45 1.28 -4.28
C ILE A 47 -5.20 1.14 -2.95
N SER A 48 -6.50 0.86 -3.04
CA SER A 48 -7.31 0.54 -1.87
C SER A 48 -7.91 -0.86 -1.97
N ALA A 49 -7.99 -1.55 -0.85
CA ALA A 49 -8.74 -2.78 -0.70
C ALA A 49 -9.58 -2.76 0.58
N PHE A 50 -10.61 -3.59 0.64
CA PHE A 50 -11.64 -3.51 1.66
C PHE A 50 -11.95 -4.88 2.21
N THR A 51 -12.17 -4.97 3.52
CA THR A 51 -12.65 -6.19 4.17
C THR A 51 -13.81 -5.83 5.12
N ARG A 52 -14.96 -6.46 4.95
CA ARG A 52 -16.08 -6.43 5.91
C ARG A 52 -16.12 -7.75 6.66
N ILE A 53 -16.27 -7.69 7.98
CA ILE A 53 -16.34 -8.87 8.87
C ILE A 53 -17.59 -8.75 9.74
N SER A 54 -18.41 -9.78 9.80
CA SER A 54 -19.67 -9.77 10.56
C SER A 54 -20.00 -11.16 11.10
N ARG A 55 -20.67 -11.23 12.26
CA ARG A 55 -21.25 -12.48 12.76
C ARG A 55 -22.57 -12.84 12.08
N GLY A 56 -23.19 -11.91 11.36
CA GLY A 56 -24.38 -12.15 10.55
C GLY A 56 -24.19 -11.75 9.09
N THR A 57 -25.15 -12.08 8.24
CA THR A 57 -25.10 -11.84 6.78
C THR A 57 -24.79 -10.39 6.41
N ILE A 58 -23.91 -10.19 5.44
CA ILE A 58 -23.51 -8.87 4.94
C ILE A 58 -24.32 -8.53 3.68
N MET A 59 -25.22 -7.55 3.80
CA MET A 59 -26.04 -7.05 2.69
C MET A 59 -25.45 -5.80 2.01
N GLU A 60 -24.57 -5.06 2.71
CA GLU A 60 -23.92 -3.86 2.17
C GLU A 60 -23.00 -4.20 0.98
N ARG A 61 -22.96 -3.32 -0.03
CA ARG A 61 -22.14 -3.46 -1.24
C ARG A 61 -21.44 -2.14 -1.57
N GLY A 62 -20.37 -2.22 -2.35
CA GLY A 62 -19.57 -1.04 -2.75
C GLY A 62 -18.48 -0.70 -1.74
N VAL A 63 -17.81 0.43 -1.98
CA VAL A 63 -16.65 0.91 -1.20
C VAL A 63 -16.99 1.16 0.28
N ILE A 64 -15.97 1.22 1.12
CA ILE A 64 -16.12 1.56 2.55
C ILE A 64 -15.69 3.01 2.76
N PRO A 65 -16.63 3.98 2.78
CA PRO A 65 -16.30 5.39 3.01
C PRO A 65 -15.92 5.64 4.47
N ASN A 66 -16.54 4.92 5.41
CA ASN A 66 -16.35 5.10 6.85
C ASN A 66 -15.79 3.81 7.49
N PRO A 67 -14.46 3.59 7.46
CA PRO A 67 -13.84 2.41 8.07
C PRO A 67 -13.77 2.52 9.60
N ASP A 68 -13.80 1.35 10.26
CA ASP A 68 -13.46 1.20 11.68
C ASP A 68 -11.94 1.05 11.85
N ILE A 69 -11.28 0.41 10.88
CA ILE A 69 -9.84 0.17 10.87
C ILE A 69 -9.27 0.57 9.51
N THR A 70 -8.19 1.33 9.52
CA THR A 70 -7.41 1.63 8.31
C THR A 70 -6.02 1.01 8.42
N ILE A 71 -5.59 0.29 7.39
CA ILE A 71 -4.26 -0.32 7.29
C ILE A 71 -3.48 0.42 6.20
N VAL A 72 -2.56 1.30 6.60
CA VAL A 72 -1.69 2.06 5.69
C VAL A 72 -0.37 1.32 5.55
N MET A 73 -0.21 0.62 4.43
CA MET A 73 0.96 -0.21 4.13
C MET A 73 2.18 0.59 3.69
N ASP A 74 2.02 1.90 3.48
CA ASP A 74 3.11 2.81 3.13
C ASP A 74 2.85 4.23 3.65
N GLN A 75 3.75 4.77 4.49
CA GLN A 75 3.61 6.09 5.09
C GLN A 75 3.46 7.23 4.05
N THR A 76 4.08 7.11 2.86
CA THR A 76 4.01 8.16 1.83
C THR A 76 2.58 8.40 1.32
N LEU A 77 1.65 7.46 1.53
CA LEU A 77 0.24 7.61 1.18
C LEU A 77 -0.49 8.62 2.05
N LEU A 78 0.00 8.91 3.26
CA LEU A 78 -0.60 9.92 4.15
C LEU A 78 -0.52 11.33 3.55
N SER A 79 0.51 11.60 2.75
CA SER A 79 0.71 12.86 2.03
C SER A 79 0.18 12.83 0.59
N ASP A 80 -0.42 11.72 0.15
CA ASP A 80 -0.95 11.57 -1.22
C ASP A 80 -2.41 12.05 -1.29
N PRO A 81 -2.71 13.18 -1.97
CA PRO A 81 -4.05 13.75 -2.02
C PRO A 81 -5.06 12.87 -2.78
N GLN A 82 -4.62 11.83 -3.51
CA GLN A 82 -5.52 10.88 -4.16
C GLN A 82 -5.82 9.66 -3.29
N ALA A 83 -4.96 9.34 -2.32
CA ALA A 83 -5.13 8.15 -1.49
C ALA A 83 -6.06 8.43 -0.30
N GLU A 84 -5.98 9.63 0.27
CA GLU A 84 -6.75 10.11 1.44
C GLU A 84 -7.00 9.01 2.50
N PRO A 85 -5.94 8.36 3.00
CA PRO A 85 -6.09 7.11 3.76
C PRO A 85 -6.89 7.26 5.05
N LEU A 86 -6.91 8.46 5.64
CA LEU A 86 -7.60 8.77 6.89
C LEU A 86 -9.06 9.22 6.69
N ALA A 87 -9.50 9.47 5.45
CA ALA A 87 -10.82 10.03 5.17
C ALA A 87 -11.96 9.11 5.64
N GLY A 88 -12.84 9.63 6.50
CA GLY A 88 -13.98 8.89 7.06
C GLY A 88 -13.61 7.88 8.15
N LEU A 89 -12.35 7.79 8.58
CA LEU A 89 -11.98 7.01 9.75
C LEU A 89 -12.75 7.52 10.97
N LYS A 90 -13.40 6.60 11.71
CA LYS A 90 -14.16 6.96 12.91
C LYS A 90 -13.21 7.46 14.01
N LYS A 91 -13.66 8.41 14.85
CA LYS A 91 -12.87 8.97 15.97
C LYS A 91 -12.32 7.94 16.97
N ASN A 92 -13.03 6.81 17.15
CA ASN A 92 -12.58 5.69 18.00
C ASN A 92 -12.06 4.51 17.15
N GLY A 93 -11.72 4.78 15.89
CA GLY A 93 -11.15 3.80 14.97
C GLY A 93 -9.68 3.55 15.26
N VAL A 94 -9.14 2.54 14.57
CA VAL A 94 -7.73 2.19 14.63
C VAL A 94 -7.08 2.47 13.27
N VAL A 95 -5.91 3.06 13.27
CA VAL A 95 -5.06 3.15 12.08
C VAL A 95 -3.73 2.45 12.34
N PHE A 96 -3.40 1.52 11.45
CA PHE A 96 -2.05 0.99 11.35
C PHE A 96 -1.28 1.75 10.28
N ILE A 97 -0.02 2.08 10.54
CA ILE A 97 0.86 2.76 9.59
C ILE A 97 2.20 2.01 9.55
N ASN A 98 2.58 1.56 8.34
CA ASN A 98 3.89 0.97 8.09
C ASN A 98 4.96 2.06 8.02
N THR A 99 5.71 2.22 9.10
CA THR A 99 6.73 3.26 9.28
C THR A 99 7.71 2.86 10.39
N PRO A 100 8.98 3.28 10.31
CA PRO A 100 9.92 3.22 11.43
C PRO A 100 9.57 4.20 12.57
N ASP A 101 8.71 5.19 12.32
CA ASP A 101 8.35 6.22 13.30
C ASP A 101 7.44 5.68 14.42
N SER A 102 7.54 6.29 15.60
CA SER A 102 6.69 5.92 16.73
C SER A 102 5.24 6.39 16.55
N PRO A 103 4.26 5.74 17.20
CA PRO A 103 2.86 6.14 17.09
C PRO A 103 2.59 7.60 17.51
N ALA A 104 3.36 8.13 18.47
CA ALA A 104 3.22 9.51 18.92
C ALA A 104 3.67 10.52 17.84
N GLN A 105 4.82 10.27 17.21
CA GLN A 105 5.35 11.13 16.15
C GLN A 105 4.38 11.24 14.98
N VAL A 106 3.90 10.09 14.49
CA VAL A 106 2.98 10.04 13.33
C VAL A 106 1.63 10.66 13.67
N LYS A 107 1.17 10.48 14.92
CA LYS A 107 -0.09 11.08 15.37
C LYS A 107 -0.03 12.61 15.34
N ASP A 108 1.08 13.19 15.79
CA ASP A 108 1.28 14.64 15.82
C ASP A 108 1.52 15.20 14.41
N GLU A 109 2.35 14.54 13.60
CA GLU A 109 2.69 14.97 12.23
C GLU A 109 1.46 15.02 11.31
N TYR A 110 0.60 14.01 11.37
CA TYR A 110 -0.58 13.88 10.50
C TYR A 110 -1.91 14.24 11.19
N ASN A 111 -1.86 14.79 12.40
CA ASN A 111 -3.01 15.21 13.21
C ASN A 111 -4.12 14.14 13.29
N ILE A 112 -3.75 12.92 13.70
CA ILE A 112 -4.63 11.76 13.66
C ILE A 112 -5.49 11.68 14.94
N ASP A 113 -6.79 11.93 14.81
CA ASP A 113 -7.78 11.74 15.88
C ASP A 113 -8.32 10.28 15.93
N ALA A 114 -7.40 9.33 16.12
CA ALA A 114 -7.69 7.89 16.23
C ALA A 114 -6.61 7.15 17.04
N GLN A 115 -6.81 5.85 17.29
CA GLN A 115 -5.76 5.01 17.86
C GLN A 115 -4.74 4.64 16.79
N VAL A 116 -3.48 5.04 16.98
CA VAL A 116 -2.38 4.78 16.04
C VAL A 116 -1.56 3.57 16.47
N VAL A 117 -1.24 2.71 15.51
CA VAL A 117 -0.32 1.57 15.64
C VAL A 117 0.72 1.70 14.54
N THR A 118 2.00 1.56 14.88
CA THR A 118 3.08 1.57 13.89
C THR A 118 3.93 0.30 14.00
N LEU A 119 4.44 -0.16 12.86
CA LEU A 119 5.43 -1.24 12.76
C LEU A 119 6.07 -1.17 11.37
N ASP A 120 7.40 -1.19 11.29
CA ASP A 120 8.11 -1.22 10.00
C ASP A 120 8.13 -2.63 9.39
N ILE A 121 6.99 -3.03 8.85
CA ILE A 121 6.84 -4.31 8.17
C ILE A 121 7.64 -4.37 6.86
N THR A 122 8.07 -3.24 6.30
CA THR A 122 8.97 -3.23 5.14
C THR A 122 10.35 -3.76 5.52
N ASN A 123 10.95 -3.23 6.58
CA ASN A 123 12.26 -3.71 7.04
C ASN A 123 12.18 -5.16 7.53
N ILE A 124 11.12 -5.54 8.26
CA ILE A 124 10.90 -6.95 8.65
C ILE A 124 10.79 -7.86 7.41
N GLY A 125 10.09 -7.43 6.36
CA GLY A 125 9.99 -8.16 5.11
C GLY A 125 11.35 -8.31 4.41
N LEU A 126 12.16 -7.26 4.38
CA LEU A 126 13.51 -7.30 3.84
C LEU A 126 14.41 -8.27 4.62
N ASP A 127 14.38 -8.21 5.96
CA ASP A 127 15.22 -9.04 6.81
C ASP A 127 14.85 -10.52 6.76
N MET A 128 13.54 -10.84 6.81
CA MET A 128 13.06 -12.22 6.89
C MET A 128 12.84 -12.87 5.52
N LEU A 129 12.37 -12.11 4.53
CA LEU A 129 11.97 -12.61 3.22
C LEU A 129 12.97 -12.23 2.11
N GLY A 130 13.90 -11.31 2.36
CA GLY A 130 14.81 -10.79 1.33
C GLY A 130 14.12 -9.93 0.27
N SER A 131 12.88 -9.50 0.50
CA SER A 131 12.10 -8.72 -0.46
C SER A 131 11.12 -7.77 0.23
N PRO A 132 10.79 -6.62 -0.38
CA PRO A 132 9.84 -5.66 0.19
C PRO A 132 8.37 -6.06 -0.04
N ILE A 133 8.07 -7.36 -0.17
CA ILE A 133 6.70 -7.87 -0.36
C ILE A 133 6.04 -8.04 1.01
N ILE A 134 5.20 -7.07 1.38
CA ILE A 134 4.66 -6.92 2.74
C ILE A 134 3.21 -7.41 2.91
N SER A 135 2.62 -8.09 1.90
CA SER A 135 1.20 -8.43 1.91
C SER A 135 0.78 -9.37 3.05
N THR A 136 1.63 -10.34 3.38
CA THR A 136 1.38 -11.34 4.43
C THR A 136 1.53 -10.72 5.81
N LEU A 137 2.57 -9.90 5.99
CA LEU A 137 2.82 -9.13 7.21
C LEU A 137 1.67 -8.15 7.49
N ALA A 138 1.22 -7.39 6.48
CA ALA A 138 0.08 -6.48 6.62
C ALA A 138 -1.23 -7.22 6.93
N GLY A 139 -1.46 -8.38 6.31
CA GLY A 139 -2.59 -9.25 6.62
C GLY A 139 -2.56 -9.75 8.07
N ALA A 140 -1.38 -10.10 8.58
CA ALA A 140 -1.17 -10.51 9.96
C ALA A 140 -1.44 -9.39 10.97
N VAL A 141 -0.91 -8.19 10.70
CA VAL A 141 -1.17 -6.97 11.49
C VAL A 141 -2.66 -6.70 11.57
N ALA A 142 -3.35 -6.70 10.42
CA ALA A 142 -4.79 -6.46 10.38
C ALA A 142 -5.57 -7.54 11.15
N SER A 143 -5.20 -8.81 11.00
CA SER A 143 -5.81 -9.92 11.76
C SER A 143 -5.62 -9.77 13.27
N ARG A 144 -4.43 -9.33 13.71
CA ARG A 144 -4.14 -9.07 15.12
C ARG A 144 -5.01 -7.94 15.69
N ILE A 145 -5.13 -6.84 14.94
CA ILE A 145 -5.97 -5.69 15.32
C ILE A 145 -7.45 -6.10 15.43
N VAL A 146 -7.94 -6.92 14.49
CA VAL A 146 -9.32 -7.45 14.53
C VAL A 146 -9.56 -8.39 15.72
N GLY A 147 -8.50 -9.04 16.23
CA GLY A 147 -8.58 -10.03 17.30
C GLY A 147 -8.78 -11.46 16.81
N ILE A 148 -8.37 -11.76 15.58
CA ILE A 148 -8.39 -13.11 15.00
C ILE A 148 -7.28 -13.94 15.66
N GLY A 149 -7.54 -15.22 15.91
CA GLY A 149 -6.60 -16.18 16.48
C GLY A 149 -5.42 -16.49 15.56
N GLU A 150 -4.27 -16.79 16.17
CA GLU A 150 -3.02 -17.09 15.45
C GLU A 150 -3.17 -18.29 14.50
N GLU A 151 -3.89 -19.33 14.90
CA GLU A 151 -4.09 -20.54 14.09
C GLU A 151 -4.90 -20.26 12.82
N SER A 152 -5.97 -19.47 12.95
CA SER A 152 -6.79 -19.03 11.81
C SER A 152 -5.97 -18.18 10.84
N LEU A 153 -5.05 -17.36 11.35
CA LEU A 153 -4.12 -16.59 10.52
C LEU A 153 -3.17 -17.51 9.73
N LYS A 154 -2.53 -18.49 10.38
CA LYS A 154 -1.60 -19.42 9.71
C LYS A 154 -2.29 -20.13 8.55
N ASN A 155 -3.44 -20.71 8.83
CA ASN A 155 -4.25 -21.43 7.84
C ASN A 155 -4.70 -20.52 6.69
N ALA A 156 -5.01 -19.24 6.98
CA ALA A 156 -5.37 -18.27 5.95
C ALA A 156 -4.18 -17.90 5.06
N VAL A 157 -3.00 -17.65 5.65
CA VAL A 157 -1.78 -17.34 4.90
C VAL A 157 -1.42 -18.51 3.97
N GLU A 158 -1.41 -19.73 4.49
CA GLU A 158 -1.12 -20.94 3.69
C GLU A 158 -2.13 -21.11 2.54
N LYS A 159 -3.43 -20.99 2.84
CA LYS A 159 -4.50 -21.14 1.85
C LYS A 159 -4.46 -20.08 0.74
N GLU A 160 -4.15 -18.83 1.07
CA GLU A 160 -4.13 -17.76 0.06
C GLU A 160 -2.82 -17.74 -0.73
N LEU A 161 -1.68 -18.03 -0.10
CA LEU A 161 -0.39 -18.07 -0.80
C LEU A 161 -0.24 -19.29 -1.70
N SER A 162 -0.76 -20.46 -1.31
CA SER A 162 -0.69 -21.67 -2.14
C SER A 162 -1.37 -21.52 -3.52
N LYS A 163 -2.25 -20.53 -3.68
CA LYS A 163 -2.87 -20.19 -4.98
C LYS A 163 -1.96 -19.35 -5.88
N ILE A 164 -0.92 -18.75 -5.33
CA ILE A 164 -0.04 -17.77 -5.99
C ILE A 164 1.39 -18.31 -6.10
N ILE A 165 1.87 -19.03 -5.08
CA ILE A 165 3.24 -19.49 -4.91
C ILE A 165 3.24 -21.02 -4.86
N THR A 166 4.12 -21.64 -5.65
CA THR A 166 4.29 -23.11 -5.67
C THR A 166 5.36 -23.58 -4.67
N ASP A 167 6.33 -22.72 -4.33
CA ASP A 167 7.42 -23.05 -3.41
C ASP A 167 6.94 -23.06 -1.94
N GLN A 168 6.89 -24.27 -1.37
CA GLN A 168 6.50 -24.50 0.02
C GLN A 168 7.46 -23.86 1.04
N LYS A 169 8.76 -23.75 0.73
CA LYS A 169 9.72 -23.10 1.63
C LYS A 169 9.43 -21.62 1.77
N LEU A 170 9.05 -20.98 0.65
CA LEU A 170 8.69 -19.56 0.65
C LEU A 170 7.38 -19.32 1.40
N ILE A 171 6.40 -20.22 1.29
CA ILE A 171 5.15 -20.16 2.07
C ILE A 171 5.46 -20.26 3.57
N ALA A 172 6.29 -21.23 3.99
CA ALA A 172 6.68 -21.38 5.40
C ALA A 172 7.37 -20.14 5.96
N LYS A 173 8.31 -19.53 5.21
CA LYS A 173 8.95 -18.26 5.59
C LYS A 173 7.95 -17.11 5.72
N ASN A 174 6.98 -17.02 4.82
CA ASN A 174 5.93 -16.00 4.90
C ASN A 174 5.03 -16.19 6.13
N ILE A 175 4.72 -17.44 6.48
CA ILE A 175 3.96 -17.76 7.70
C ILE A 175 4.76 -17.33 8.94
N GLU A 176 6.05 -17.62 8.98
CA GLU A 176 6.94 -17.20 10.08
C GLU A 176 6.98 -15.67 10.24
N ALA A 177 7.20 -14.93 9.15
CA ALA A 177 7.21 -13.47 9.16
C ALA A 177 5.83 -12.87 9.55
N ALA A 178 4.74 -13.49 9.10
CA ALA A 178 3.39 -13.10 9.49
C ALA A 178 3.15 -13.30 11.00
N ILE A 179 3.54 -14.45 11.55
CA ILE A 179 3.41 -14.75 12.98
C ILE A 179 4.27 -13.79 13.81
N TYR A 180 5.48 -13.48 13.36
CA TYR A 180 6.34 -12.50 14.02
C TYR A 180 5.61 -11.15 14.15
N CYS A 181 5.11 -10.59 13.04
CA CYS A 181 4.34 -9.34 13.06
C CYS A 181 3.08 -9.43 13.94
N PHE A 182 2.37 -10.56 13.90
CA PHE A 182 1.17 -10.79 14.71
C PHE A 182 1.46 -10.76 16.21
N ARG A 183 2.57 -11.35 16.65
CA ARG A 183 2.96 -11.44 18.07
C ARG A 183 3.59 -10.16 18.60
N THR A 184 4.27 -9.40 17.75
CA THR A 184 4.87 -8.10 18.12
C THR A 184 3.81 -7.07 18.54
N LEU A 185 2.59 -7.17 18.01
CA LEU A 185 1.52 -6.23 18.30
C LEU A 185 0.68 -6.61 19.52
N GLU A 186 0.41 -5.62 20.37
CA GLU A 186 -0.56 -5.73 21.46
C GLU A 186 -2.00 -5.82 20.92
N LEU A 187 -2.84 -6.58 21.62
CA LEU A 187 -4.23 -6.73 21.24
C LEU A 187 -5.01 -5.46 21.62
N LEU A 188 -5.68 -4.86 20.65
CA LEU A 188 -6.45 -3.63 20.85
C LEU A 188 -7.91 -3.93 21.12
N LYS A 189 -8.51 -3.20 22.07
CA LYS A 189 -9.96 -3.23 22.31
C LYS A 189 -10.65 -2.28 21.33
N ILE A 190 -11.09 -2.80 20.20
CA ILE A 190 -11.90 -2.02 19.26
C ILE A 190 -13.30 -1.81 19.87
N LYS A 191 -13.62 -0.57 20.24
CA LYS A 191 -15.00 -0.18 20.56
C LYS A 191 -15.78 -0.03 19.24
N THR A 192 -16.27 -1.14 18.68
CA THR A 192 -17.18 -1.07 17.53
C THR A 192 -18.48 -0.42 18.00
N ILE A 193 -18.62 0.89 17.77
CA ILE A 193 -19.90 1.59 17.96
C ILE A 193 -20.93 0.89 17.08
N GLN A 194 -22.08 0.57 17.66
CA GLN A 194 -23.22 -0.03 16.97
C GLN A 194 -23.44 0.68 15.63
N THR A 195 -23.61 -0.12 14.58
CA THR A 195 -24.00 0.33 13.25
C THR A 195 -25.26 1.17 13.37
N THR A 196 -25.14 2.49 13.36
CA THR A 196 -26.24 3.36 12.95
C THR A 196 -26.53 3.00 11.50
N GLN A 197 -27.66 2.31 11.27
CA GLN A 197 -28.25 2.25 9.94
C GLN A 197 -28.56 3.68 9.53
N ARG A 198 -27.72 4.25 8.69
CA ARG A 198 -28.05 5.52 8.05
C ARG A 198 -29.02 5.18 6.92
N GLN A 199 -30.14 5.87 6.90
CA GLN A 199 -31.07 5.79 5.78
C GLN A 199 -30.44 6.56 4.63
N ASP A 200 -29.71 5.85 3.77
CA ASP A 200 -29.11 6.47 2.59
C ASP A 200 -30.24 6.99 1.69
N SER A 201 -30.19 8.27 1.34
CA SER A 201 -31.14 8.85 0.40
C SER A 201 -30.94 8.20 -0.97
N VAL A 202 -32.03 7.69 -1.57
CA VAL A 202 -31.98 7.22 -2.96
C VAL A 202 -31.65 8.40 -3.85
N ILE A 203 -30.42 8.44 -4.38
CA ILE A 203 -30.00 9.44 -5.35
C ILE A 203 -30.49 8.98 -6.73
N ARG A 204 -31.37 9.75 -7.36
CA ARG A 204 -31.69 9.56 -8.78
C ARG A 204 -30.58 10.20 -9.61
N MET A 205 -29.74 9.37 -10.23
CA MET A 205 -28.80 9.84 -11.22
C MET A 205 -29.58 10.18 -12.51
N PRO A 206 -29.52 11.44 -13.00
CA PRO A 206 -30.12 11.78 -14.28
C PRO A 206 -29.42 11.00 -15.40
N PHE A 207 -30.17 10.62 -16.43
CA PHE A 207 -29.59 10.01 -17.63
C PHE A 207 -28.75 11.07 -18.36
N GLU A 208 -27.43 10.87 -18.40
CA GLU A 208 -26.55 11.69 -19.23
C GLU A 208 -26.57 11.16 -20.68
N PRO A 209 -26.96 11.99 -21.67
CA PRO A 209 -26.97 11.59 -23.06
C PRO A 209 -25.55 11.30 -23.56
N ALA A 210 -25.41 10.34 -24.46
CA ALA A 210 -24.11 9.87 -24.99
C ALA A 210 -23.20 10.99 -25.53
N LYS A 211 -23.76 12.14 -25.95
CA LYS A 211 -22.99 13.33 -26.40
C LYS A 211 -22.12 13.95 -25.31
N ILE A 212 -22.46 13.78 -24.03
CA ILE A 212 -21.70 14.28 -22.88
C ILE A 212 -20.69 13.23 -22.41
N SER A 213 -21.08 11.95 -22.46
CA SER A 213 -20.28 10.81 -21.99
C SER A 213 -19.47 10.12 -23.09
N THR A 214 -19.31 10.75 -24.27
CA THR A 214 -18.43 10.23 -25.33
C THR A 214 -16.98 10.38 -24.86
N PRO A 215 -16.14 9.33 -24.94
CA PRO A 215 -14.70 9.47 -24.70
C PRO A 215 -14.11 10.36 -25.80
N SER A 216 -14.07 11.66 -25.53
CA SER A 216 -13.49 12.68 -26.39
C SER A 216 -12.09 13.03 -25.89
N ILE A 217 -11.14 13.19 -26.83
CA ILE A 217 -9.82 13.75 -26.51
C ILE A 217 -10.02 15.25 -26.33
N ASN A 218 -10.24 15.67 -25.09
CA ASN A 218 -10.50 17.07 -24.75
C ASN A 218 -9.21 17.91 -24.72
N THR A 219 -8.04 17.28 -24.60
CA THR A 219 -6.74 17.96 -24.59
C THR A 219 -5.61 17.03 -25.01
N THR A 220 -4.58 17.58 -25.66
CA THR A 220 -3.30 16.89 -25.91
C THR A 220 -2.36 17.03 -24.71
N ALA A 221 -1.36 16.14 -24.59
CA ALA A 221 -0.27 16.22 -23.61
C ALA A 221 -0.68 16.27 -22.12
N SER A 222 -1.80 15.65 -21.73
CA SER A 222 -2.26 15.62 -20.32
C SER A 222 -1.34 14.85 -19.36
N SER A 223 -0.38 14.08 -19.87
CA SER A 223 0.60 13.35 -19.05
C SER A 223 1.46 14.28 -18.20
N LEU A 224 1.76 15.50 -18.69
CA LEU A 224 2.51 16.53 -17.95
C LEU A 224 1.75 17.04 -16.70
N LEU A 225 0.42 16.96 -16.72
CA LEU A 225 -0.41 17.34 -15.59
C LEU A 225 -0.42 16.26 -14.50
N LYS A 226 -0.02 15.03 -14.83
CA LYS A 226 -0.06 13.90 -13.92
C LYS A 226 1.31 13.62 -13.32
N ARG A 227 1.61 14.38 -12.26
CA ARG A 227 2.74 14.13 -11.37
C ARG A 227 2.58 12.76 -10.71
N THR A 228 3.49 11.85 -11.04
CA THR A 228 3.48 10.46 -10.54
C THR A 228 4.67 10.19 -9.64
N GLY A 229 5.43 11.22 -9.29
CA GLY A 229 6.60 11.10 -8.43
C GLY A 229 6.28 10.56 -7.04
N ASN A 230 5.07 10.86 -6.54
CA ASN A 230 4.59 10.33 -5.27
C ASN A 230 4.32 8.81 -5.28
N TRP A 231 4.49 8.11 -6.40
CA TRP A 231 4.33 6.64 -6.48
C TRP A 231 5.56 5.87 -6.02
N ARG A 232 6.67 6.57 -5.77
CA ARG A 232 7.94 5.97 -5.42
C ARG A 232 7.94 5.38 -4.02
N LEU A 233 8.54 4.20 -3.91
CA LEU A 233 9.09 3.66 -2.66
C LEU A 233 10.58 3.92 -2.57
N PHE A 234 11.26 3.82 -3.71
CA PHE A 234 12.68 4.08 -3.87
C PHE A 234 12.89 5.04 -5.03
N LYS A 235 13.94 5.87 -4.97
CA LYS A 235 14.42 6.71 -6.06
C LYS A 235 15.83 6.32 -6.49
N PRO A 236 16.15 6.41 -7.79
CA PRO A 236 17.49 6.15 -8.27
C PRO A 236 18.43 7.30 -7.89
N PHE A 237 19.64 6.95 -7.43
CA PHE A 237 20.73 7.87 -7.16
C PHE A 237 21.98 7.44 -7.95
N TRP A 238 22.50 8.30 -8.80
CA TRP A 238 23.66 8.01 -9.64
C TRP A 238 24.96 8.32 -8.91
N ASP A 239 25.85 7.34 -8.83
CA ASP A 239 27.23 7.54 -8.43
C ASP A 239 28.03 8.05 -9.63
N HIS A 240 28.42 9.32 -9.60
CA HIS A 240 29.10 9.97 -10.71
C HIS A 240 30.53 9.47 -10.92
N ASP A 241 31.18 8.91 -9.89
CA ASP A 241 32.54 8.37 -10.01
C ASP A 241 32.54 7.02 -10.75
N VAL A 242 31.43 6.29 -10.66
CA VAL A 242 31.23 5.00 -11.34
C VAL A 242 30.60 5.18 -12.74
N CYS A 243 29.86 6.27 -12.96
CA CYS A 243 29.08 6.48 -14.17
C CYS A 243 29.95 6.69 -15.42
N THR A 244 29.77 5.84 -16.43
CA THR A 244 30.46 5.95 -17.72
C THR A 244 29.72 6.81 -18.75
N LYS A 245 28.62 7.47 -18.37
CA LYS A 245 27.78 8.30 -19.26
C LYS A 245 27.26 7.57 -20.51
N CYS A 246 27.08 6.25 -20.44
CA CYS A 246 26.61 5.41 -21.55
C CYS A 246 25.14 5.62 -21.96
N MET A 247 24.38 6.42 -21.22
CA MET A 247 22.97 6.75 -21.47
C MET A 247 21.97 5.57 -21.45
N ILE A 248 22.37 4.36 -21.08
CA ILE A 248 21.46 3.20 -21.02
C ILE A 248 20.27 3.48 -20.09
N CYS A 249 20.52 4.08 -18.92
CA CYS A 249 19.46 4.45 -17.99
C CYS A 249 18.45 5.47 -18.56
N VAL A 250 18.90 6.38 -19.43
CA VAL A 250 18.05 7.33 -20.15
C VAL A 250 17.16 6.59 -21.14
N THR A 251 17.77 5.80 -22.04
CA THR A 251 17.06 5.07 -23.10
C THR A 251 16.12 4.01 -22.57
N ARG A 252 16.43 3.39 -21.42
CA ARG A 252 15.62 2.35 -20.79
C ARG A 252 14.54 2.88 -19.86
N CYS A 253 14.47 4.20 -19.63
CA CYS A 253 13.43 4.77 -18.78
C CYS A 253 12.05 4.64 -19.46
N PRO A 254 11.13 3.82 -18.93
CA PRO A 254 9.81 3.65 -19.56
C PRO A 254 8.92 4.89 -19.43
N GLU A 255 9.26 5.80 -18.51
CA GLU A 255 8.54 7.04 -18.27
C GLU A 255 9.17 8.24 -18.99
N GLY A 256 10.34 8.07 -19.63
CA GLY A 256 11.06 9.17 -20.28
C GLY A 256 11.51 10.29 -19.33
N CYS A 257 11.63 9.99 -18.03
CA CYS A 257 11.86 10.98 -16.96
C CYS A 257 13.33 11.11 -16.56
N ILE A 258 14.28 10.74 -17.43
CA ILE A 258 15.73 10.87 -17.17
C ILE A 258 16.35 11.63 -18.34
N SER A 259 17.03 12.73 -18.05
CA SER A 259 17.78 13.55 -19.01
C SER A 259 19.26 13.59 -18.62
N LEU A 260 20.07 14.34 -19.37
CA LEU A 260 21.46 14.61 -19.01
C LEU A 260 21.62 16.06 -18.55
N ASN A 261 22.43 16.28 -17.52
CA ASN A 261 22.88 17.63 -17.17
C ASN A 261 23.97 18.13 -18.13
N GLU A 262 24.43 19.36 -17.94
CA GLU A 262 25.49 19.98 -18.75
C GLU A 262 26.81 19.19 -18.76
N GLN A 263 27.07 18.42 -17.69
CA GLN A 263 28.27 17.60 -17.54
C GLN A 263 28.11 16.20 -18.17
N GLY A 264 26.94 15.89 -18.74
CA GLY A 264 26.61 14.60 -19.34
C GLY A 264 26.25 13.50 -18.35
N PHE A 265 25.99 13.83 -17.08
CA PHE A 265 25.49 12.88 -16.09
C PHE A 265 23.96 12.78 -16.10
N PRO A 266 23.38 11.59 -15.86
CA PRO A 266 21.94 11.44 -15.80
C PRO A 266 21.30 12.21 -14.64
N VAL A 267 20.18 12.89 -14.91
CA VAL A 267 19.35 13.56 -13.90
C VAL A 267 17.91 13.13 -14.12
N ALA A 268 17.22 12.75 -13.04
CA ALA A 268 15.82 12.36 -13.10
C ALA A 268 14.88 13.54 -12.84
N ASP A 269 13.80 13.62 -13.60
CA ASP A 269 12.60 14.34 -13.22
C ASP A 269 11.86 13.56 -12.14
N TYR A 270 12.12 13.92 -10.88
CA TYR A 270 11.46 13.30 -9.72
C TYR A 270 9.99 13.73 -9.54
N GLU A 271 9.42 14.62 -10.35
CA GLU A 271 7.97 14.85 -10.32
C GLU A 271 7.20 13.75 -11.07
N HIS A 272 7.88 13.04 -12.00
CA HIS A 272 7.28 11.99 -12.84
C HIS A 272 7.96 10.62 -12.71
N CYS A 273 9.15 10.54 -12.11
CA CYS A 273 9.81 9.26 -11.89
C CYS A 273 8.99 8.37 -10.95
N LYS A 274 8.57 7.18 -11.40
CA LYS A 274 7.81 6.23 -10.56
C LYS A 274 8.67 5.32 -9.69
N GLY A 275 9.99 5.43 -9.78
CA GLY A 275 10.88 4.62 -8.94
C GLY A 275 10.83 3.12 -9.27
N CYS A 276 10.63 2.76 -10.54
CA CYS A 276 10.57 1.37 -10.99
C CYS A 276 11.93 0.63 -10.95
N MET A 277 13.02 1.36 -10.72
CA MET A 277 14.41 0.87 -10.67
C MET A 277 14.95 0.17 -11.93
N ILE A 278 14.24 0.22 -13.07
CA ILE A 278 14.74 -0.33 -14.35
C ILE A 278 16.08 0.30 -14.74
N CYS A 279 16.24 1.60 -14.52
CA CYS A 279 17.51 2.29 -14.78
C CYS A 279 18.68 1.67 -14.00
N ALA A 280 18.46 1.31 -12.74
CA ALA A 280 19.46 0.69 -11.88
C ALA A 280 19.76 -0.75 -12.29
N GLU A 281 18.72 -1.52 -12.63
CA GLU A 281 18.87 -2.90 -13.08
C GLU A 281 19.71 -2.97 -14.36
N GLU A 282 19.39 -2.10 -15.33
CA GLU A 282 20.03 -2.03 -16.65
C GLU A 282 21.44 -1.40 -16.61
N CYS A 283 21.87 -0.81 -15.49
CA CYS A 283 23.17 -0.17 -15.40
C CYS A 283 24.32 -1.20 -15.46
N PRO A 284 25.17 -1.20 -16.51
CA PRO A 284 26.22 -2.20 -16.65
C PRO A 284 27.31 -2.12 -15.57
N LYS A 285 27.48 -0.93 -14.97
CA LYS A 285 28.44 -0.68 -13.90
C LYS A 285 27.83 -0.74 -12.50
N LYS A 286 26.52 -1.02 -12.40
CA LYS A 286 25.75 -1.00 -11.14
C LYS A 286 25.99 0.27 -10.30
N GLY A 287 26.22 1.40 -10.97
CA GLY A 287 26.49 2.71 -10.36
C GLY A 287 25.25 3.52 -10.01
N ILE A 288 24.09 2.86 -9.86
CA ILE A 288 22.83 3.52 -9.50
C ILE A 288 22.27 2.82 -8.27
N LYS A 289 22.13 3.57 -7.17
CA LYS A 289 21.63 3.08 -5.89
C LYS A 289 20.13 3.33 -5.78
N ALA A 290 19.41 2.41 -5.16
CA ALA A 290 18.01 2.59 -4.79
C ALA A 290 17.95 3.19 -3.38
N VAL A 291 17.43 4.41 -3.27
CA VAL A 291 17.30 5.14 -1.99
C VAL A 291 15.83 5.20 -1.61
N ARG A 292 15.47 4.79 -0.38
CA ARG A 292 14.07 4.79 0.10
C ARG A 292 13.57 6.23 0.20
N GLU A 293 12.32 6.46 -0.20
CA GLU A 293 11.67 7.76 0.04
C GLU A 293 11.32 7.87 1.52
N SER A 294 11.84 8.91 2.17
CA SER A 294 11.47 9.38 3.49
C SER A 294 10.43 10.50 3.32
N GLY A 295 9.43 10.58 4.20
CA GLY A 295 8.40 11.64 4.16
C GLY A 295 8.94 13.07 4.33
N SER A 296 10.24 13.21 4.56
CA SER A 296 11.04 14.44 4.56
C SER A 296 12.34 14.20 3.78
N ASP A 297 12.85 15.20 3.06
CA ASP A 297 13.98 15.13 2.10
C ASP A 297 15.36 14.65 2.63
N SER A 298 15.44 13.91 3.74
CA SER A 298 16.69 13.35 4.26
C SER A 298 16.94 11.95 3.71
N VAL A 299 17.94 11.84 2.83
CA VAL A 299 18.46 10.60 2.23
C VAL A 299 19.30 9.83 3.25
N GLU A 300 18.81 8.69 3.74
CA GLU A 300 19.67 7.65 4.31
C GLU A 300 20.10 6.69 3.21
N VAL A 301 21.41 6.69 2.90
CA VAL A 301 22.01 5.72 1.99
C VAL A 301 22.30 4.45 2.78
N MET A 302 21.54 3.37 2.55
CA MET A 302 21.88 2.06 3.10
C MET A 302 23.23 1.61 2.53
N GLY A 303 24.18 1.37 3.44
CA GLY A 303 25.58 1.07 3.13
C GLY A 303 25.82 -0.37 2.68
N THR A 304 26.72 -0.46 1.69
CA THR A 304 27.57 -1.58 1.20
C THR A 304 27.07 -3.02 1.36
#